data_AF-A0AA96UI62-F1
#
_entry.id   AF-A0AA96UI62-F1
#
_cell.length_a   1.000
_cell.length_b   1.000
_cell.length_c   1.000
_cell.angle_alpha   90.00
_cell.angle_beta   90.00
_cell.angle_gamma   90.00
#
_symmetry.space_group_name_H-M   'P 1'
#
loop_
_entity.id
_entity.type
_entity.pdbx_description
1 polymer ?
#
loop_
_entity_poly.entity_id
_entity_poly.type
_entity_poly.pdbx_seq_one_letter_code
_entity_poly.pdbx_strand_id
1 'polypeptide(L)' 'MYENRWTYVIDADGGLHAASPCTRVYLGYQPDNPRADTWTISLDGTARQPGWRARFDRHTPVEVVLSVLRTLVDHPGR' A
#
# COMPACT_ATOMS: atom_id res chain seq x y z
N MET A 1 9.85 7.32 22.48
CA MET A 1 8.54 6.86 21.98
C MET A 1 8.54 7.14 20.49
N TYR A 2 8.72 6.13 19.65
CA TYR A 2 9.05 6.31 18.22
C TYR A 2 7.86 6.83 17.42
N GLU A 3 8.12 7.86 16.61
CA GLU A 3 7.15 8.57 15.78
C GLU A 3 6.90 7.79 14.48
N ASN A 4 6.17 6.66 14.57
CA ASN A 4 5.86 5.77 13.44
C ASN A 4 4.49 6.09 12.82
N ARG A 5 4.18 7.37 12.58
CA ARG A 5 2.82 7.74 12.14
C ARG A 5 2.67 7.58 10.63
N TRP A 6 2.34 6.35 10.22
CA TRP A 6 1.63 6.13 8.97
C TRP A 6 0.44 7.09 8.91
N THR A 7 0.25 7.75 7.77
CA THR A 7 -0.98 8.50 7.50
C THR A 7 -1.92 7.57 6.77
N TYR A 8 -3.21 7.61 7.12
CA TYR A 8 -4.21 6.82 6.41
C TYR A 8 -5.53 7.56 6.28
N VAL A 9 -6.28 7.22 5.24
CA VAL A 9 -7.66 7.66 5.03
C VAL A 9 -8.49 6.45 4.61
N ILE A 10 -9.76 6.46 4.98
CA ILE A 10 -10.77 5.57 4.43
C ILE A 10 -11.59 6.43 3.46
N ASP A 11 -11.68 6.02 2.20
CA ASP A 11 -12.43 6.76 1.19
C ASP A 11 -13.95 6.52 1.33
N ALA A 12 -14.74 7.20 0.49
CA ALA A 12 -16.20 7.08 0.50
C ALA A 12 -16.69 5.68 0.10
N ASP A 13 -15.85 4.89 -0.57
CA ASP A 13 -16.14 3.52 -1.01
C ASP A 13 -15.68 2.48 0.04
N GLY A 14 -15.14 2.92 1.19
CA GLY A 14 -14.65 2.06 2.26
C GLY A 14 -13.22 1.53 2.04
N GLY A 15 -12.53 1.99 1.00
CA GLY A 15 -11.15 1.64 0.71
C GLY A 15 -10.18 2.29 1.70
N LEU A 16 -9.20 1.52 2.20
CA LEU A 16 -8.11 2.06 3.02
C LEU A 16 -6.95 2.50 2.13
N HIS A 17 -6.47 3.71 2.36
CA HIS A 17 -5.30 4.28 1.69
C HIS A 17 -4.32 4.72 2.77
N ALA A 18 -3.13 4.12 2.84
CA ALA A 18 -2.12 4.41 3.84
C ALA A 18 -0.78 4.76 3.19
N ALA A 19 -0.10 5.77 3.73
CA ALA A 19 1.24 6.17 3.32
C ALA A 19 2.23 6.00 4.48
N SER A 20 3.38 5.43 4.16
CA SER A 20 4.51 5.30 5.07
C SER A 20 4.99 6.67 5.56
N PRO A 21 5.65 6.75 6.74
CA PRO A 21 6.16 8.02 7.27
C PRO A 21 7.11 8.77 6.33
N CYS A 22 7.88 8.03 5.51
CA CYS A 22 8.76 8.61 4.51
C CYS A 22 8.06 8.96 3.19
N THR A 23 6.73 8.80 3.11
CA THR A 23 5.83 9.09 1.97
C THR A 23 6.14 8.38 0.64
N ARG A 24 7.17 7.54 0.61
CA ARG A 24 7.60 6.78 -0.59
C ARG A 24 6.81 5.50 -0.81
N VAL A 25 6.41 4.82 0.27
CA VAL A 25 5.61 3.59 0.20
C VAL A 25 4.15 3.90 0.48
N TYR A 26 3.28 3.39 -0.38
CA TYR A 26 1.84 3.52 -0.31
C TYR A 26 1.17 2.14 -0.30
N LEU A 27 0.14 1.96 0.53
CA LEU A 27 -0.70 0.77 0.64
C LEU A 27 -2.16 1.14 0.38
N GLY A 28 -2.79 0.45 -0.56
CA GLY A 28 -4.23 0.46 -0.79
C GLY A 28 -4.84 -0.90 -0.42
N TYR A 29 -6.00 -0.90 0.23
CA TYR A 29 -6.79 -2.08 0.51
C TYR A 29 -8.28 -1.84 0.18
N GLN A 30 -8.82 -2.60 -0.78
CA GLN A 30 -10.17 -2.43 -1.32
C GLN A 30 -10.85 -3.81 -1.45
N PRO A 31 -11.27 -4.46 -0.36
CA PRO A 31 -11.81 -5.82 -0.39
C PRO A 31 -13.18 -5.94 -1.04
N ASP A 32 -14.00 -4.88 -0.95
CA ASP A 32 -15.38 -4.89 -1.42
C ASP A 32 -15.55 -4.30 -2.82
N ASN A 33 -14.46 -3.86 -3.46
CA ASN A 33 -14.49 -3.31 -4.81
C ASN A 33 -14.22 -4.40 -5.84
N PRO A 34 -15.23 -4.92 -6.56
CA PRO A 34 -15.05 -5.99 -7.54
C PRO A 34 -14.29 -5.55 -8.80
N ARG A 35 -14.01 -4.25 -8.97
CA ARG A 35 -13.30 -3.68 -10.11
C ARG A 35 -11.84 -3.32 -9.79
N ALA A 36 -11.42 -3.48 -8.55
CA ALA A 36 -10.07 -3.17 -8.09
C ALA A 36 -9.36 -4.42 -7.57
N ASP A 37 -8.02 -4.41 -7.65
CA ASP A 37 -7.21 -5.37 -6.93
C ASP A 37 -7.36 -5.13 -5.42
N THR A 38 -7.49 -6.22 -4.66
CA THR A 38 -7.76 -6.14 -3.21
C THR A 38 -6.66 -5.41 -2.46
N TRP A 39 -5.40 -5.64 -2.83
CA TRP A 39 -4.25 -4.91 -2.28
C TRP A 39 -3.46 -4.24 -3.40
N THR A 40 -3.02 -3.01 -3.15
CA THR A 40 -2.05 -2.32 -4.00
C THR A 40 -0.92 -1.79 -3.15
N ILE A 41 0.33 -2.09 -3.51
CA ILE A 41 1.52 -1.49 -2.91
C ILE A 41 2.24 -0.68 -3.98
N SER A 42 2.62 0.57 -3.69
CA SER A 42 3.41 1.40 -4.61
C SER A 42 4.63 1.98 -3.91
N LEU A 43 5.74 2.09 -4.64
CA LEU A 43 6.98 2.74 -4.22
C LEU A 43 7.30 3.87 -5.19
N ASP A 44 7.54 5.07 -4.65
CA ASP A 44 7.86 6.30 -5.42
C ASP A 44 6.82 6.68 -6.48
N GLY A 45 5.62 6.10 -6.38
CA GLY A 45 4.53 6.32 -7.32
C GLY A 45 3.50 7.30 -6.78
N THR A 46 3.06 8.20 -7.65
CA THR A 46 1.85 9.00 -7.44
C THR A 46 0.79 8.59 -8.45
N ALA A 47 -0.43 9.14 -8.31
CA ALA A 47 -1.47 8.98 -9.33
C ALA A 47 -1.04 9.53 -10.71
N ARG A 48 -0.10 10.49 -10.76
CA ARG A 48 0.35 11.16 -12.00
C ARG A 48 1.67 10.64 -12.54
N GLN A 49 2.53 10.09 -11.69
CA GLN A 49 3.83 9.56 -12.06
C GLN A 49 3.93 8.14 -11.49
N PRO A 50 3.74 7.09 -12.33
CA PRO A 50 3.76 5.73 -11.84
C PRO A 50 5.20 5.32 -11.46
N GLY A 51 5.41 5.07 -10.17
CA GLY A 51 6.58 4.37 -9.66
C GLY A 51 6.38 2.85 -9.73
N TRP A 52 7.19 2.09 -8.98
CA TRP A 52 6.99 0.65 -8.88
C TRP A 52 5.66 0.34 -8.21
N ARG A 53 4.98 -0.73 -8.67
CA ARG A 53 3.69 -1.16 -8.15
C ARG A 53 3.55 -2.68 -8.15
N ALA A 54 3.04 -3.23 -7.05
CA ALA A 54 2.52 -4.59 -6.99
C ALA A 54 1.03 -4.56 -6.63
N ARG A 55 0.29 -5.53 -7.18
CA ARG A 55 -1.14 -5.72 -6.93
C ARG A 55 -1.39 -7.17 -6.56
N PHE A 56 -2.29 -7.36 -5.60
CA PHE A 56 -2.66 -8.69 -5.11
C PHE A 56 -4.17 -8.79 -5.01
N ASP A 57 -4.71 -9.91 -5.45
CA ASP A 57 -6.13 -10.18 -5.35
C ASP A 57 -6.53 -10.69 -3.95
N ARG A 58 -7.83 -10.93 -3.77
CA ARG A 58 -8.42 -11.45 -2.53
C ARG A 58 -7.97 -12.87 -2.16
N HIS A 59 -7.33 -13.60 -3.07
CA HIS A 59 -6.85 -14.96 -2.86
C HIS A 59 -5.39 -14.99 -2.42
N THR A 60 -4.69 -13.86 -2.48
CA THR A 60 -3.32 -13.75 -1.99
C THR A 60 -3.30 -13.80 -0.46
N PRO A 61 -2.53 -14.72 0.16
CA PRO A 61 -2.38 -14.75 1.61
C PRO A 61 -1.80 -13.44 2.15
N VAL A 62 -2.35 -12.94 3.26
CA VAL A 62 -2.00 -11.61 3.80
C VAL A 62 -0.51 -11.50 4.17
N GLU A 63 0.08 -12.59 4.63
CA GLU A 63 1.52 -12.71 4.94
C GLU A 63 2.43 -12.40 3.74
N VAL A 64 2.02 -12.73 2.51
CA VAL A 64 2.77 -12.38 1.29
C VAL A 64 2.75 -10.88 1.08
N VAL A 65 1.57 -10.26 1.19
CA VAL A 65 1.39 -8.80 1.07
C VAL A 65 2.22 -8.07 2.12
N LEU A 66 2.18 -8.53 3.37
CA LEU A 66 2.94 -7.95 4.48
C LEU A 66 4.45 -8.11 4.29
N SER A 67 4.92 -9.25 3.78
CA SER A 67 6.34 -9.47 3.49
C SER A 67 6.86 -8.46 2.45
N VAL A 68 6.11 -8.23 1.38
CA VAL A 68 6.46 -7.24 0.35
C VAL A 68 6.43 -5.84 0.94
N LEU A 69 5.35 -5.47 1.64
CA LEU A 69 5.20 -4.17 2.27
C LEU A 69 6.37 -3.84 3.20
N ARG A 70 6.72 -4.79 4.08
CA ARG A 70 7.81 -4.65 5.03
C ARG A 70 9.16 -4.46 4.33
N THR A 71 9.42 -5.25 3.29
CA THR A 71 10.66 -5.14 2.50
C THR A 71 10.82 -3.72 1.93
N LEU A 72 9.75 -3.13 1.39
CA LEU A 72 9.81 -1.78 0.82
C LEU A 72 9.93 -0.69 1.88
N VAL A 73 9.30 -0.87 3.04
CA VAL A 73 9.37 0.08 4.16
C VAL A 73 10.78 0.08 4.77
N ASP A 74 11.39 -1.09 4.92
CA ASP A 74 12.73 -1.23 5.48
C ASP A 74 13.82 -0.80 4.49
N HIS A 75 13.56 -0.91 3.18
CA HIS A 75 14.52 -0.63 2.09
C HIS A 75 13.93 0.16 0.91
N PRO A 76 13.44 1.40 1.09
CA PRO A 76 12.72 2.15 0.05
C PRO A 76 13.57 2.65 -1.13
N GLY A 77 14.86 2.32 -1.19
CA GLY A 77 15.80 2.82 -2.20
C GLY A 77 16.60 1.73 -2.93
N ARG A 78 16.14 0.48 -2.88
CA ARG A 78 16.82 -0.68 -3.47
C ARG A 78 15.97 -1.33 -4.55
#